data_AF-A9AY75-F1
#
_entry.id   AF-A9AY75-F1
#
_cell.length_a   1.000
_cell.length_b   1.000
_cell.length_c   1.000
_cell.angle_alpha   90.00
_cell.angle_beta   90.00
_cell.angle_gamma   90.00
#
_symmetry.space_group_name_H-M   'P 1'
#
loop_
_entity.id
_entity.type
_entity.pdbx_description
1 polymer ?
#
loop_
_entity_poly.entity_id
_entity_poly.type
_entity_poly.pdbx_seq_one_letter_code
_entity_poly.pdbx_strand_id
1 'polypeptide(L)'
;MAELDNDRLQQQRFARIVRGSLIFLLAFICYDIGLQILAPKPARYLHLVNLIGLLGFLTASYLVNQRGRTPQAMLLVATAMLGSSLMMALSNPFALPVILMMPILALILAMLYLEQKMARVLSVVAWLCMLLATILAYNVNLFNQAVMPSMEISDFVGLAVLAGIAFLVLNLFQSRLRNNFLKATQAQKELLQAQSVMEQQIIERTSTLSQLQQTNAEQTRLLAEVEHQRLIIRNLSVPILPIDQRTLVLPLVGSLDQQRLDDVRNQALQTISQFKARYLVLDITGVPLIDDQIALSLVRIIEALKLLGAKTILVGVRPDVAASLASGNLQLGSVTSAATLQEGLDYARTQSKALAKIA
;
A
#
# COMPACT_ATOMS: atom_id res chain seq x y z
N MET A 1 -2.95 18.56 1.47
CA MET A 1 -1.67 19.25 1.18
C MET A 1 -1.29 19.17 -0.31
N ALA A 2 -1.41 18.01 -0.98
CA ALA A 2 -1.08 17.86 -2.41
C ALA A 2 -1.92 18.73 -3.38
N GLU A 3 -3.21 18.96 -3.07
CA GLU A 3 -4.10 19.77 -3.91
C GLU A 3 -3.75 21.28 -3.86
N LEU A 4 -3.40 21.77 -2.66
CA LEU A 4 -2.89 23.12 -2.42
C LEU A 4 -1.52 23.38 -3.10
N ASP A 5 -0.70 22.35 -3.24
CA ASP A 5 0.62 22.46 -3.87
C ASP A 5 0.51 22.48 -5.40
N ASN A 6 -0.43 21.70 -5.95
CA ASN A 6 -0.72 21.69 -7.39
C ASN A 6 -1.33 23.03 -7.87
N ASP A 7 -2.23 23.63 -7.10
CA ASP A 7 -2.79 24.95 -7.40
C ASP A 7 -1.74 26.06 -7.33
N ARG A 8 -0.81 26.00 -6.37
CA ARG A 8 0.33 26.93 -6.29
C ARG A 8 1.29 26.78 -7.46
N LEU A 9 1.60 25.55 -7.85
CA LEU A 9 2.42 25.25 -9.03
C LEU A 9 1.77 25.74 -10.33
N GLN A 10 0.47 25.54 -10.49
CA GLN A 10 -0.28 26.08 -11.62
C GLN A 10 -0.26 27.61 -11.62
N GLN A 11 -0.57 28.27 -10.50
CA GLN A 11 -0.49 29.73 -10.37
C GLN A 11 0.91 30.28 -10.66
N GLN A 12 1.98 29.62 -10.22
CA GLN A 12 3.36 30.03 -10.49
C GLN A 12 3.76 29.87 -11.97
N ARG A 13 3.30 28.80 -12.64
CA ARG A 13 3.52 28.62 -14.09
C ARG A 13 2.78 29.69 -14.89
N PHE A 14 1.54 30.00 -14.51
CA PHE A 14 0.76 31.06 -15.14
C PHE A 14 1.37 32.45 -14.94
N ALA A 15 1.83 32.77 -13.73
CA ALA A 15 2.49 34.03 -13.43
C ALA A 15 3.79 34.24 -14.24
N ARG A 16 4.57 33.16 -14.48
CA ARG A 16 5.78 33.22 -15.31
C ARG A 16 5.48 33.59 -16.76
N ILE A 17 4.43 33.01 -17.34
CA ILE A 17 4.08 33.26 -18.75
C ILE A 17 3.46 34.65 -18.93
N VAL A 18 2.62 35.12 -17.99
CA VAL A 18 2.10 36.50 -18.00
C VAL A 18 3.24 37.52 -17.91
N ARG A 19 4.26 37.26 -17.08
CA ARG A 19 5.47 38.10 -17.05
C ARG A 19 6.20 38.09 -18.39
N GLY A 20 6.30 36.93 -19.05
CA GLY A 20 6.85 36.81 -20.40
C GLY A 20 6.08 37.62 -21.45
N SER A 21 4.74 37.58 -21.44
CA SER A 21 3.92 38.39 -22.35
C SER A 21 4.03 39.89 -22.08
N LEU A 22 4.17 40.30 -20.82
CA LEU A 22 4.41 41.70 -20.45
C LEU A 22 5.80 42.18 -20.89
N ILE A 23 6.83 41.33 -20.78
CA ILE A 23 8.17 41.62 -21.29
C ILE A 23 8.15 41.79 -22.82
N PHE A 24 7.40 40.93 -23.52
CA PHE A 24 7.23 41.07 -24.96
C PHE A 24 6.53 42.38 -25.33
N LEU A 25 5.45 42.74 -24.60
CA LEU A 25 4.74 44.01 -24.80
C LEU A 25 5.67 45.21 -24.56
N LEU A 26 6.57 45.14 -23.57
CA LEU A 26 7.63 46.14 -23.34
C LEU A 26 8.63 46.21 -24.49
N ALA A 27 9.10 45.08 -25.01
CA ALA A 27 10.00 45.06 -26.16
C ALA A 27 9.34 45.69 -27.41
N PHE A 28 8.04 45.47 -27.58
CA PHE A 28 7.26 46.09 -28.64
C PHE A 28 7.10 47.61 -28.43
N ILE A 29 6.88 48.08 -27.19
CA ILE A 29 6.94 49.52 -26.86
C ILE A 29 8.27 50.13 -27.32
N CYS A 30 9.40 49.46 -27.02
CA CYS A 30 10.72 49.94 -27.43
C CYS A 30 10.85 50.02 -28.96
N TYR A 31 10.31 49.04 -29.69
CA TYR A 31 10.27 49.06 -31.15
C TYR A 31 9.44 50.23 -31.70
N ASP A 32 8.24 50.49 -31.14
CA ASP A 32 7.37 51.60 -31.55
C ASP A 32 8.03 52.98 -31.29
N ILE A 33 8.76 53.13 -30.19
CA ILE A 33 9.58 54.32 -29.90
C ILE A 33 10.66 54.51 -30.97
N GLY A 34 11.32 53.42 -31.40
CA GLY A 34 12.29 53.46 -32.49
C GLY A 34 11.68 53.98 -33.80
N LEU A 35 10.49 53.47 -34.16
CA LEU A 35 9.75 53.96 -35.32
C LEU A 35 9.36 55.44 -35.20
N GLN A 36 8.97 55.88 -34.00
CA GLN A 36 8.59 57.27 -33.74
C GLN A 36 9.73 58.26 -34.02
N ILE A 37 10.98 57.88 -33.73
CA ILE A 37 12.14 58.75 -33.98
C ILE A 37 12.36 58.95 -35.49
N LEU A 38 12.19 57.89 -36.28
CA LEU A 38 12.36 57.91 -37.74
C LEU A 38 11.14 58.45 -38.50
N ALA A 39 9.96 58.49 -37.87
CA ALA A 39 8.71 58.88 -38.51
C ALA A 39 8.61 60.40 -38.80
N PRO A 40 7.90 60.80 -39.87
CA PRO A 40 7.62 62.21 -40.15
C PRO A 40 6.76 62.85 -39.05
N LYS A 41 6.93 64.16 -38.83
CA LYS A 41 6.30 64.92 -37.71
C LYS A 41 4.81 64.60 -37.47
N PRO A 42 3.91 64.55 -38.47
CA PRO A 42 2.49 64.29 -38.21
C PRO A 42 2.21 62.83 -37.78
N ALA A 43 2.99 61.86 -38.25
CA ALA A 43 2.90 60.46 -37.81
C ALA A 43 3.38 60.27 -36.36
N ARG A 44 4.30 61.11 -35.87
CA ARG A 44 4.82 61.03 -34.49
C ARG A 44 3.74 61.21 -33.41
N TYR A 45 2.70 61.99 -33.70
CA TYR A 45 1.57 62.16 -32.77
C TYR A 45 0.72 60.88 -32.66
N LEU A 46 0.54 60.16 -33.78
CA LEU A 46 -0.20 58.89 -33.77
C LEU A 46 0.56 57.80 -33.01
N HIS A 47 1.88 57.71 -33.20
CA HIS A 47 2.75 56.83 -32.41
C HIS A 47 2.76 57.23 -30.91
N LEU A 48 2.70 58.52 -30.58
CA LEU A 48 2.61 58.97 -29.18
C LEU A 48 1.30 58.52 -28.51
N VAL A 49 0.18 58.64 -29.22
CA VAL A 49 -1.13 58.17 -28.73
C VAL A 49 -1.12 56.64 -28.57
N ASN A 50 -0.56 55.92 -29.54
CA ASN A 50 -0.38 54.46 -29.47
C ASN A 50 0.45 54.04 -28.24
N LEU A 51 1.58 54.72 -28.00
CA LEU A 51 2.46 54.47 -26.87
C LEU A 51 1.75 54.67 -25.52
N ILE A 52 1.02 55.78 -25.35
CA ILE A 52 0.25 56.07 -24.13
C ILE A 52 -0.81 54.98 -23.92
N GLY A 53 -1.52 54.60 -24.98
CA GLY A 53 -2.50 53.52 -24.94
C GLY A 53 -1.89 52.19 -24.50
N LEU A 54 -0.75 51.80 -25.12
CA LEU A 54 -0.10 50.52 -24.85
C LEU A 54 0.46 50.45 -23.42
N LEU A 55 1.01 51.55 -22.90
CA LEU A 55 1.39 51.68 -21.49
C LEU A 55 0.18 51.58 -20.54
N GLY A 56 -0.95 52.19 -20.90
CA GLY A 56 -2.21 52.06 -20.17
C GLY A 56 -2.72 50.61 -20.12
N PHE A 57 -2.72 49.90 -21.24
CA PHE A 57 -3.09 48.49 -21.28
C PHE A 57 -2.09 47.60 -20.54
N LEU A 58 -0.79 47.89 -20.61
CA LEU A 58 0.25 47.15 -19.90
C LEU A 58 0.09 47.26 -18.38
N THR A 59 -0.14 48.48 -17.88
CA THR A 59 -0.37 48.74 -16.45
C THR A 59 -1.69 48.13 -15.98
N ALA A 60 -2.77 48.28 -16.75
CA ALA A 60 -4.06 47.65 -16.45
C ALA A 60 -3.95 46.12 -16.42
N SER A 61 -3.28 45.51 -17.40
CA SER A 61 -3.05 44.06 -17.45
C SER A 61 -2.25 43.58 -16.24
N TYR A 62 -1.19 44.30 -15.87
CA TYR A 62 -0.38 43.99 -14.69
C TYR A 62 -1.21 44.02 -13.40
N LEU A 63 -2.02 45.06 -13.19
CA LEU A 63 -2.88 45.20 -12.00
C LEU A 63 -3.97 44.11 -11.94
N VAL A 64 -4.60 43.81 -13.07
CA VAL A 64 -5.63 42.74 -13.15
C VAL A 64 -5.02 41.37 -12.88
N ASN A 65 -3.79 41.12 -13.36
CA ASN A 65 -3.06 39.89 -13.10
C ASN A 65 -2.71 39.73 -11.61
N GLN A 66 -2.31 40.81 -10.93
CA GLN A 66 -2.06 40.79 -9.49
C GLN A 66 -3.30 40.41 -8.66
N ARG A 67 -4.50 40.70 -9.16
CA ARG A 67 -5.78 40.31 -8.53
C ARG A 67 -6.19 38.85 -8.83
N GLY A 68 -5.29 38.05 -9.43
CA GLY A 68 -5.53 36.64 -9.77
C GLY A 68 -6.40 36.41 -11.00
N ARG A 69 -6.79 37.47 -11.73
CA ARG A 69 -7.66 37.37 -12.92
C ARG A 69 -6.84 37.26 -14.21
N THR A 70 -6.04 36.19 -14.30
CA THR A 70 -5.09 35.97 -15.42
C THR A 70 -5.72 35.97 -16.82
N PRO A 71 -6.95 35.43 -17.06
CA PRO A 71 -7.53 35.43 -18.41
C PRO A 71 -7.93 36.84 -18.87
N GLN A 72 -8.38 37.70 -17.93
CA GLN A 72 -8.74 39.09 -18.21
C GLN A 72 -7.50 39.94 -18.50
N ALA A 73 -6.41 39.70 -17.77
CA ALA A 73 -5.13 40.36 -18.03
C ALA A 73 -4.58 40.02 -19.43
N MET A 74 -4.71 38.77 -19.86
CA MET A 74 -4.29 38.35 -21.21
C MET A 74 -5.18 38.92 -22.32
N LEU A 75 -6.49 39.05 -22.07
CA LEU A 75 -7.38 39.73 -23.00
C LEU A 75 -6.97 41.18 -23.22
N LEU A 76 -6.61 41.92 -22.17
CA LEU A 76 -6.13 43.30 -22.27
C LEU A 76 -4.85 43.43 -23.10
N VAL A 77 -3.91 42.50 -22.95
CA VAL A 77 -2.68 42.45 -23.77
C VAL A 77 -3.03 42.22 -25.23
N ALA A 78 -3.91 41.24 -25.51
CA ALA A 78 -4.32 40.94 -26.88
C ALA A 78 -5.05 42.12 -27.53
N THR A 79 -5.95 42.80 -26.81
CA THR A 79 -6.64 43.99 -27.31
C THR A 79 -5.67 45.14 -27.60
N ALA A 80 -4.64 45.32 -26.76
CA ALA A 80 -3.62 46.35 -26.98
C ALA A 80 -2.82 46.09 -28.26
N MET A 81 -2.43 44.84 -28.50
CA MET A 81 -1.68 44.44 -29.69
C MET A 81 -2.50 44.60 -30.97
N LEU A 82 -3.80 44.26 -30.93
CA LEU A 82 -4.71 44.46 -32.05
C LEU A 82 -4.93 45.95 -32.38
N GLY A 83 -5.15 46.78 -31.35
CA GLY A 83 -5.27 48.22 -31.52
C GLY A 83 -4.00 48.85 -32.09
N SER A 84 -2.84 48.39 -31.63
CA SER A 84 -1.55 48.89 -32.11
C SER A 84 -1.26 48.51 -33.56
N SER A 85 -1.63 47.30 -33.98
CA SER A 85 -1.55 46.87 -35.39
C SER A 85 -2.33 47.83 -36.32
N LEU A 86 -3.53 48.27 -35.90
CA LEU A 86 -4.34 49.22 -36.66
C LEU A 86 -3.74 50.63 -36.70
N MET A 87 -3.21 51.11 -35.56
CA MET A 87 -2.52 52.41 -35.48
C MET A 87 -1.26 52.44 -36.35
N MET A 88 -0.52 51.33 -36.39
CA MET A 88 0.70 51.23 -37.20
C MET A 88 0.41 51.14 -38.69
N ALA A 89 -0.70 50.51 -39.08
CA ALA A 89 -1.19 50.54 -40.46
C ALA A 89 -1.52 51.95 -40.96
N LEU A 90 -2.02 52.82 -40.07
CA LEU A 90 -2.31 54.23 -40.39
C LEU A 90 -1.05 55.11 -40.48
N SER A 91 0.01 54.76 -39.74
CA SER A 91 1.19 55.62 -39.61
C SER A 91 2.31 55.28 -40.59
N ASN A 92 2.53 53.99 -40.90
CA ASN A 92 3.61 53.53 -41.76
C ASN A 92 3.23 52.24 -42.51
N PRO A 93 2.77 52.36 -43.77
CA PRO A 93 2.42 51.22 -44.63
C PRO A 93 3.56 50.22 -44.85
N PHE A 94 4.82 50.66 -44.86
CA PHE A 94 5.99 49.80 -45.10
C PHE A 94 6.25 48.80 -43.95
N ALA A 95 5.62 49.00 -42.79
CA ALA A 95 5.69 48.07 -41.67
C ALA A 95 4.73 46.86 -41.81
N LEU A 96 4.19 46.61 -43.01
CA LEU A 96 3.21 45.56 -43.30
C LEU A 96 3.55 44.19 -42.68
N PRO A 97 4.79 43.66 -42.78
CA PRO A 97 5.13 42.37 -42.18
C PRO A 97 4.93 42.35 -40.66
N VAL A 98 5.23 43.45 -39.97
CA VAL A 98 5.07 43.57 -38.51
C VAL A 98 3.60 43.76 -38.14
N ILE A 99 2.85 44.54 -38.93
CA ILE A 99 1.40 44.74 -38.77
C ILE A 99 0.65 43.40 -38.85
N LEU A 100 1.04 42.52 -39.77
CA LEU A 100 0.43 41.20 -39.97
C LEU A 100 0.81 40.18 -38.88
N MET A 101 1.99 40.31 -38.26
CA MET A 101 2.43 39.41 -37.18
C MET A 101 1.74 39.71 -35.84
N MET A 102 1.36 40.97 -35.57
CA MET A 102 0.78 41.37 -34.29
C MET A 102 -0.56 40.69 -33.94
N PRO A 103 -1.54 40.58 -34.85
CA PRO A 103 -2.77 39.83 -34.61
C PRO A 103 -2.55 38.35 -34.35
N ILE A 104 -1.59 37.74 -35.05
CA ILE A 104 -1.23 36.32 -34.87
C ILE A 104 -0.65 36.11 -33.48
N LEU A 105 0.25 36.99 -33.06
CA LEU A 105 0.89 36.88 -31.75
C LEU A 105 -0.07 37.17 -30.59
N ALA A 106 -0.95 38.16 -30.75
CA ALA A 106 -2.05 38.42 -29.81
C ALA A 106 -2.92 37.17 -29.61
N LEU A 107 -3.20 36.46 -30.71
CA LEU A 107 -3.98 35.24 -30.70
C LEU A 107 -3.22 34.09 -30.02
N ILE A 108 -1.94 33.87 -30.33
CA ILE A 108 -1.11 32.84 -29.67
C ILE A 108 -1.05 33.05 -28.15
N LEU A 109 -0.79 34.28 -27.71
CA LEU A 109 -0.67 34.62 -26.29
C LEU A 109 -2.00 34.45 -25.54
N ALA A 110 -3.11 34.79 -26.18
CA ALA A 110 -4.43 34.75 -25.56
C ALA A 110 -5.09 33.35 -25.62
N MET A 111 -4.84 32.59 -26.68
CA MET A 111 -5.50 31.31 -26.95
C MET A 111 -5.16 30.22 -25.93
N LEU A 112 -4.02 30.34 -25.24
CA LEU A 112 -3.61 29.41 -24.18
C LEU A 112 -4.44 29.59 -22.88
N TYR A 113 -5.12 30.72 -22.71
CA TYR A 113 -5.71 31.15 -21.43
C TYR A 113 -7.21 31.41 -21.48
N LEU A 114 -7.74 31.81 -22.64
CA LEU A 114 -9.15 32.13 -22.76
C LEU A 114 -10.01 30.88 -22.96
N GLU A 115 -11.22 30.97 -22.41
CA GLU A 115 -12.27 29.99 -22.66
C GLU A 115 -12.60 29.85 -24.14
N GLN A 116 -13.14 28.70 -24.55
CA GLN A 116 -13.43 28.39 -25.96
C GLN A 116 -14.33 29.42 -26.65
N LYS A 117 -15.24 30.04 -25.90
CA LYS A 117 -16.14 31.06 -26.42
C LYS A 117 -15.37 32.36 -26.67
N MET A 118 -14.63 32.83 -25.68
CA MET A 118 -13.87 34.09 -25.79
C MET A 118 -12.72 33.98 -26.79
N ALA A 119 -12.02 32.85 -26.85
CA ALA A 119 -10.94 32.63 -27.83
C ALA A 119 -11.45 32.59 -29.28
N ARG A 120 -12.65 32.05 -29.52
CA ARG A 120 -13.31 32.12 -30.84
C ARG A 120 -13.68 33.55 -31.22
N VAL A 121 -14.25 34.31 -30.29
CA VAL A 121 -14.58 35.73 -30.52
C VAL A 121 -13.30 36.53 -30.80
N LEU A 122 -12.27 36.37 -29.96
CA LEU A 122 -11.00 37.07 -30.12
C LEU A 122 -10.29 36.71 -31.42
N SER A 123 -10.34 35.45 -31.86
CA SER A 123 -9.76 35.06 -33.15
C SER A 123 -10.48 35.69 -34.32
N VAL A 124 -11.83 35.73 -34.34
CA VAL A 124 -12.58 36.46 -35.37
C VAL A 124 -12.21 37.94 -35.38
N VAL A 125 -12.15 38.58 -34.21
CA VAL A 125 -11.76 39.99 -34.09
C VAL A 125 -10.33 40.21 -34.59
N ALA A 126 -9.38 39.33 -34.27
CA ALA A 126 -8.00 39.45 -34.72
C ALA A 126 -7.86 39.39 -36.24
N TRP A 127 -8.59 38.50 -36.91
CA TRP A 127 -8.60 38.42 -38.38
C TRP A 127 -9.27 39.62 -39.04
N LEU A 128 -10.38 40.11 -38.47
CA LEU A 128 -11.01 41.35 -38.95
C LEU A 128 -10.08 42.56 -38.77
N CYS A 129 -9.39 42.66 -37.63
CA CYS A 129 -8.39 43.72 -37.40
C CYS A 129 -7.22 43.61 -38.38
N MET A 130 -6.74 42.40 -38.68
CA MET A 130 -5.66 42.17 -39.65
C MET A 130 -6.08 42.61 -41.05
N LEU A 131 -7.26 42.18 -41.51
CA LEU A 131 -7.81 42.55 -42.81
C LEU A 131 -8.03 44.07 -42.91
N LEU A 132 -8.61 44.68 -41.87
CA LEU A 132 -8.82 46.11 -41.80
C LEU A 132 -7.49 46.87 -41.82
N ALA A 133 -6.49 46.44 -41.04
CA ALA A 133 -5.16 47.04 -41.02
C ALA A 133 -4.49 46.97 -42.41
N THR A 134 -4.61 45.86 -43.14
CA THR A 134 -4.09 45.76 -44.51
C THR A 134 -4.80 46.73 -45.47
N ILE A 135 -6.13 46.84 -45.40
CA ILE A 135 -6.89 47.78 -46.22
C ILE A 135 -6.45 49.22 -45.92
N LEU A 136 -6.33 49.59 -44.65
CA LEU A 136 -5.91 50.95 -44.27
C LEU A 136 -4.48 51.26 -44.70
N ALA A 137 -3.53 50.36 -44.46
CA ALA A 137 -2.14 50.54 -44.88
C ALA A 137 -2.02 50.80 -46.39
N TYR A 138 -2.93 50.21 -47.18
CA TYR A 138 -2.90 50.32 -48.62
C TYR A 138 -3.65 51.54 -49.19
N ASN A 139 -4.80 51.88 -48.60
CA ASN A 139 -5.73 52.86 -49.16
C ASN A 139 -5.67 54.23 -48.47
N VAL A 140 -5.09 54.31 -47.27
CA VAL A 140 -5.10 55.52 -46.45
C VAL A 140 -3.71 56.12 -46.40
N ASN A 141 -3.49 57.18 -47.18
CA ASN A 141 -2.19 57.85 -47.27
C ASN A 141 -2.17 59.18 -46.49
N LEU A 142 -2.48 59.11 -45.19
CA LEU A 142 -2.66 60.28 -44.30
C LEU A 142 -1.44 61.21 -44.21
N PHE A 143 -0.23 60.67 -44.40
CA PHE A 143 1.02 61.39 -44.15
C PHE A 143 1.94 61.45 -45.38
N ASN A 144 1.38 61.26 -46.59
CA ASN A 144 2.05 61.43 -47.88
C ASN A 144 3.38 60.66 -47.99
N GLN A 145 3.39 59.40 -47.55
CA GLN A 145 4.52 58.49 -47.68
C GLN A 145 4.49 57.83 -49.07
N ALA A 146 5.64 57.43 -49.59
CA ALA A 146 5.80 56.87 -50.94
C ALA A 146 4.74 55.77 -51.21
N VAL A 147 4.07 55.89 -52.36
CA VAL A 147 3.00 54.98 -52.78
C VAL A 147 3.58 53.58 -52.93
N MET A 148 3.09 52.65 -52.12
CA MET A 148 3.33 51.22 -52.28
C MET A 148 2.87 50.78 -53.70
N PRO A 149 3.48 49.74 -54.30
CA PRO A 149 2.99 49.19 -55.57
C PRO A 149 1.48 48.87 -55.49
N SER A 150 0.73 49.05 -56.59
CA SER A 150 -0.70 48.67 -56.73
C SER A 150 -0.93 47.25 -56.21
N MET A 151 -1.65 47.08 -55.08
CA MET A 151 -2.13 45.76 -54.66
C MET A 151 -3.25 45.37 -55.61
N GLU A 152 -3.14 44.19 -56.19
CA GLU A 152 -4.20 43.65 -57.01
C GLU A 152 -5.29 43.05 -56.10
N ILE A 153 -6.51 42.91 -56.64
CA ILE A 153 -7.61 42.23 -55.95
C ILE A 153 -7.18 40.79 -55.54
N SER A 154 -6.30 40.17 -56.32
CA SER A 154 -5.70 38.86 -56.05
C SER A 154 -4.91 38.80 -54.73
N ASP A 155 -4.21 39.87 -54.35
CA ASP A 155 -3.44 39.95 -53.10
C ASP A 155 -4.36 39.99 -51.87
N PHE A 156 -5.45 40.75 -51.96
CA PHE A 156 -6.48 40.80 -50.91
C PHE A 156 -7.18 39.45 -50.73
N VAL A 157 -7.53 38.80 -51.84
CA VAL A 157 -8.14 37.48 -51.82
C VAL A 157 -7.17 36.45 -51.23
N GLY A 158 -5.89 36.47 -51.62
CA GLY A 158 -4.86 35.59 -51.09
C GLY A 158 -4.67 35.73 -49.58
N LEU A 159 -4.59 36.96 -49.07
CA LEU A 159 -4.47 37.23 -47.63
C LEU A 159 -5.71 36.77 -46.85
N ALA A 160 -6.91 37.04 -47.38
CA ALA A 160 -8.17 36.64 -46.75
C ALA A 160 -8.31 35.10 -46.69
N VAL A 161 -7.88 34.39 -47.74
CA VAL A 161 -7.87 32.91 -47.77
C VAL A 161 -6.87 32.35 -46.76
N LEU A 162 -5.63 32.85 -46.74
CA LEU A 162 -4.63 32.44 -45.74
C LEU A 162 -5.11 32.71 -44.31
N ALA A 163 -5.77 33.83 -44.10
CA ALA A 163 -6.39 34.19 -42.83
C ALA A 163 -7.49 33.23 -42.41
N GLY A 164 -8.40 32.89 -43.33
CA GLY A 164 -9.47 31.93 -43.08
C GLY A 164 -8.94 30.53 -42.77
N ILE A 165 -7.90 30.08 -43.49
CA ILE A 165 -7.24 28.79 -43.24
C ILE A 165 -6.58 28.79 -41.86
N ALA A 166 -5.79 29.82 -41.55
CA ALA A 166 -5.10 29.93 -40.27
C ALA A 166 -6.10 30.03 -39.09
N PHE A 167 -7.19 30.78 -39.24
CA PHE A 167 -8.30 30.81 -38.27
C PHE A 167 -8.85 29.41 -37.98
N LEU A 168 -9.15 28.66 -39.05
CA LEU A 168 -9.74 27.33 -38.95
C LEU A 168 -8.76 26.37 -38.27
N VAL A 169 -7.50 26.35 -38.71
CA VAL A 169 -6.44 25.50 -38.12
C VAL A 169 -6.24 25.83 -36.64
N LEU A 170 -6.11 27.10 -36.28
CA LEU A 170 -5.89 27.53 -34.90
C LEU A 170 -7.08 27.13 -34.01
N ASN A 171 -8.32 27.32 -34.46
CA ASN A 171 -9.51 26.94 -33.70
C ASN A 171 -9.65 25.43 -33.51
N LEU A 172 -9.40 24.64 -34.56
CA LEU A 172 -9.40 23.18 -34.47
C LEU A 172 -8.31 22.69 -33.52
N PHE A 173 -7.10 23.22 -33.65
CA PHE A 173 -5.97 22.86 -32.83
C PHE A 173 -6.22 23.18 -31.34
N GLN A 174 -6.73 24.35 -31.02
CA GLN A 174 -7.07 24.73 -29.65
C GLN A 174 -8.15 23.83 -29.06
N SER A 175 -9.19 23.50 -29.83
CA SER A 175 -10.24 22.59 -29.35
C SER A 175 -9.68 21.21 -29.03
N ARG A 176 -8.79 20.68 -29.89
CA ARG A 176 -8.13 19.38 -29.65
C ARG A 176 -7.20 19.42 -28.44
N LEU A 177 -6.34 20.43 -28.35
CA LEU A 177 -5.41 20.58 -27.23
C LEU A 177 -6.13 20.66 -25.89
N ARG A 178 -7.16 21.51 -25.77
CA ARG A 178 -7.89 21.65 -24.51
C ARG A 178 -8.63 20.36 -24.16
N ASN A 179 -9.29 19.72 -25.12
CA ASN A 179 -10.02 18.48 -24.85
C ASN A 179 -9.08 17.35 -24.41
N ASN A 180 -7.92 17.22 -25.06
CA ASN A 180 -6.91 16.24 -24.67
C ASN A 180 -6.32 16.56 -23.30
N PHE A 181 -6.06 17.83 -23.01
CA PHE A 181 -5.57 18.27 -21.71
C PHE A 181 -6.58 17.97 -20.58
N LEU A 182 -7.87 18.25 -20.81
CA LEU A 182 -8.93 17.94 -19.85
C LEU A 182 -9.05 16.43 -19.60
N LYS A 183 -9.03 15.61 -20.67
CA LYS A 183 -9.04 14.15 -20.55
C LYS A 183 -7.82 13.64 -19.77
N ALA A 184 -6.63 14.14 -20.06
CA ALA A 184 -5.41 13.77 -19.36
C ALA A 184 -5.48 14.14 -17.86
N THR A 185 -5.98 15.33 -17.55
CA THR A 185 -6.16 15.79 -16.17
C THR A 185 -7.18 14.93 -15.41
N GLN A 186 -8.26 14.54 -16.07
CA GLN A 186 -9.29 13.70 -15.48
C GLN A 186 -8.78 12.27 -15.25
N ALA A 187 -8.12 11.66 -16.24
CA ALA A 187 -7.52 10.34 -16.08
C ALA A 187 -6.48 10.31 -14.94
N GLN A 188 -5.71 11.41 -14.78
CA GLN A 188 -4.79 11.55 -13.65
C GLN A 188 -5.52 11.58 -12.30
N LYS A 189 -6.66 12.29 -12.20
CA LYS A 189 -7.47 12.32 -10.98
C LYS A 189 -8.07 10.94 -10.65
N GLU A 190 -8.61 10.25 -11.65
CA GLU A 190 -9.16 8.90 -11.50
C GLU A 190 -8.10 7.90 -11.04
N LEU A 191 -6.88 7.97 -11.60
CA LEU A 191 -5.77 7.13 -11.16
C LEU A 191 -5.37 7.38 -9.71
N LEU A 192 -5.29 8.65 -9.29
CA LEU A 192 -4.97 9.00 -7.91
C LEU A 192 -6.06 8.50 -6.92
N GLN A 193 -7.33 8.61 -7.31
CA GLN A 193 -8.43 8.07 -6.51
C GLN A 193 -8.33 6.54 -6.40
N ALA A 194 -8.11 5.85 -7.51
CA ALA A 194 -7.94 4.40 -7.54
C ALA A 194 -6.75 3.95 -6.66
N GLN A 195 -5.63 4.69 -6.69
CA GLN A 195 -4.49 4.44 -5.82
C GLN A 195 -4.85 4.59 -4.34
N SER A 196 -5.53 5.68 -3.95
CA SER A 196 -5.93 5.87 -2.55
C SER A 196 -6.87 4.77 -2.03
N VAL A 197 -7.80 4.31 -2.87
CA VAL A 197 -8.72 3.20 -2.51
C VAL A 197 -7.95 1.90 -2.35
N MET A 198 -7.01 1.61 -3.25
CA MET A 198 -6.16 0.42 -3.16
C MET A 198 -5.29 0.45 -1.89
N GLU A 199 -4.71 1.59 -1.55
CA GLU A 199 -3.93 1.75 -0.32
C GLU A 199 -4.76 1.47 0.94
N GLN A 200 -6.00 1.97 0.99
CA GLN A 200 -6.92 1.67 2.09
C GLN A 200 -7.22 0.17 2.19
N GLN A 201 -7.47 -0.50 1.06
CA GLN A 201 -7.69 -1.95 1.03
C GLN A 201 -6.47 -2.73 1.51
N ILE A 202 -5.25 -2.30 1.14
CA ILE A 202 -4.01 -2.92 1.61
C ILE A 202 -3.88 -2.78 3.12
N ILE A 203 -4.15 -1.59 3.68
CA ILE A 203 -4.09 -1.35 5.13
C ILE A 203 -5.09 -2.25 5.86
N GLU A 204 -6.33 -2.34 5.38
CA GLU A 204 -7.37 -3.18 5.97
C GLU A 204 -7.05 -4.68 5.91
N ARG A 205 -6.55 -5.16 4.75
CA ARG A 205 -6.13 -6.56 4.62
C ARG A 205 -4.93 -6.87 5.50
N THR A 206 -3.97 -5.95 5.59
CA THR A 206 -2.77 -6.13 6.41
C THR A 206 -3.11 -6.18 7.90
N SER A 207 -4.04 -5.33 8.37
CA SER A 207 -4.49 -5.38 9.76
C SER A 207 -5.24 -6.68 10.07
N THR A 208 -6.13 -7.12 9.17
CA THR A 208 -6.87 -8.38 9.30
C THR A 208 -5.92 -9.58 9.33
N LEU A 209 -4.93 -9.62 8.44
CA LEU A 209 -3.93 -10.70 8.42
C LEU A 209 -3.08 -10.71 9.70
N SER A 210 -2.69 -9.54 10.22
CA SER A 210 -1.95 -9.43 11.48
C SER A 210 -2.77 -9.97 12.67
N GLN A 211 -4.06 -9.66 12.74
CA GLN A 211 -4.97 -10.22 13.75
C GLN A 211 -5.07 -11.74 13.64
N LEU A 212 -5.29 -12.28 12.43
CA LEU A 212 -5.36 -13.72 12.21
C LEU A 212 -4.05 -14.43 12.58
N GLN A 213 -2.90 -13.81 12.31
CA GLN A 213 -1.60 -14.34 12.74
C GLN A 213 -1.47 -14.37 14.26
N GLN A 214 -1.91 -13.34 14.96
CA GLN A 214 -1.93 -13.31 16.43
C GLN A 214 -2.83 -14.40 17.00
N THR A 215 -4.05 -14.55 16.49
CA THR A 215 -4.97 -15.61 16.93
C THR A 215 -4.39 -17.00 16.67
N ASN A 216 -3.78 -17.24 15.50
CA ASN A 216 -3.13 -18.53 15.24
C ASN A 216 -1.93 -18.78 16.17
N ALA A 217 -1.12 -17.77 16.44
CA ALA A 217 0.00 -17.90 17.37
C ALA A 217 -0.47 -18.19 18.80
N GLU A 218 -1.56 -17.56 19.23
CA GLU A 218 -2.20 -17.82 20.51
C GLU A 218 -2.79 -19.24 20.58
N GLN A 219 -3.51 -19.69 19.55
CA GLN A 219 -4.01 -21.07 19.45
C GLN A 219 -2.86 -22.08 19.53
N THR A 220 -1.77 -21.84 18.81
CA THR A 220 -0.58 -22.70 18.83
C THR A 220 0.04 -22.75 20.23
N ARG A 221 0.10 -21.62 20.94
CA ARG A 221 0.59 -21.55 22.32
C ARG A 221 -0.30 -22.33 23.28
N LEU A 222 -1.62 -22.19 23.17
CA LEU A 222 -2.59 -22.93 24.00
C LEU A 222 -2.48 -24.43 23.76
N LEU A 223 -2.34 -24.87 22.51
CA LEU A 223 -2.13 -26.28 22.17
C LEU A 223 -0.83 -26.83 22.79
N ALA A 224 0.26 -26.06 22.74
CA ALA A 224 1.53 -26.45 23.36
C ALA A 224 1.40 -26.57 24.88
N GLU A 225 0.67 -25.66 25.53
CA GLU A 225 0.40 -25.72 26.98
C GLU A 225 -0.43 -26.94 27.36
N VAL A 226 -1.50 -27.25 26.59
CA VAL A 226 -2.33 -28.44 26.82
C VAL A 226 -1.49 -29.71 26.68
N GLU A 227 -0.61 -29.78 25.68
CA GLU A 227 0.26 -30.95 25.50
C GLU A 227 1.29 -31.08 26.64
N HIS A 228 1.87 -29.96 27.08
CA HIS A 228 2.76 -29.93 28.24
C HIS A 228 2.06 -30.41 29.53
N GLN A 229 0.83 -29.95 29.79
CA GLN A 229 0.03 -30.41 30.93
C GLN A 229 -0.25 -31.91 30.86
N ARG A 230 -0.58 -32.44 29.67
CA ARG A 230 -0.77 -33.89 29.47
C ARG A 230 0.48 -34.69 29.79
N LEU A 231 1.66 -34.22 29.38
CA LEU A 231 2.93 -34.86 29.70
C LEU A 231 3.19 -34.89 31.22
N ILE A 232 2.95 -33.79 31.92
CA ILE A 232 3.08 -33.74 33.39
C ILE A 232 2.13 -34.73 34.06
N ILE A 233 0.85 -34.76 33.66
CA ILE A 233 -0.15 -35.69 34.21
C ILE A 233 0.27 -37.15 34.00
N ARG A 234 0.79 -37.49 32.81
CA ARG A 234 1.31 -38.84 32.53
C ARG A 234 2.47 -39.22 33.45
N ASN A 235 3.44 -38.32 33.63
CA ASN A 235 4.61 -38.57 34.49
C ASN A 235 4.24 -38.72 35.98
N LEU A 236 3.17 -38.07 36.44
CA LEU A 236 2.68 -38.20 37.83
C LEU A 236 1.89 -39.50 38.08
N SER A 237 1.49 -40.24 37.03
CA SER A 237 0.53 -41.35 37.12
C SER A 237 1.16 -42.75 37.37
N VAL A 238 2.50 -42.84 37.46
CA VAL A 238 3.25 -44.09 37.74
C VAL A 238 4.43 -43.84 38.71
N PRO A 239 4.17 -43.55 39.99
CA PRO A 239 5.25 -43.35 40.97
C PRO A 239 5.77 -44.69 41.50
N ILE A 240 7.05 -45.03 41.25
CA ILE A 240 7.73 -46.13 41.95
C ILE A 240 8.40 -45.58 43.21
N LEU A 241 8.00 -46.09 44.38
CA LEU A 241 8.40 -45.59 45.68
C LEU A 241 9.41 -46.53 46.35
N PRO A 242 10.65 -46.10 46.64
CA PRO A 242 11.59 -46.89 47.42
C PRO A 242 11.21 -46.89 48.91
N ILE A 243 11.03 -48.07 49.49
CA ILE A 243 10.71 -48.22 50.92
C ILE A 243 11.97 -48.48 51.74
N ASP A 244 12.89 -49.25 51.18
CA ASP A 244 14.22 -49.50 51.75
C ASP A 244 15.23 -49.82 50.63
N GLN A 245 16.47 -50.16 51.00
CA GLN A 245 17.57 -50.42 50.05
C GLN A 245 17.30 -51.57 49.06
N ARG A 246 16.32 -52.45 49.34
CA ARG A 246 16.05 -53.64 48.51
C ARG A 246 14.58 -53.77 48.10
N THR A 247 13.70 -52.90 48.56
CA THR A 247 12.25 -53.00 48.38
C THR A 247 11.67 -51.75 47.74
N LEU A 248 10.97 -51.92 46.62
CA LEU A 248 10.20 -50.89 45.93
C LEU A 248 8.71 -51.18 46.04
N VAL A 249 7.89 -50.14 45.98
CA VAL A 249 6.43 -50.22 45.85
C VAL A 249 6.01 -49.54 44.57
N LEU A 250 5.15 -50.18 43.79
CA LEU A 250 4.54 -49.64 42.59
C LEU A 250 3.00 -49.76 42.73
N PRO A 251 2.31 -48.67 43.08
CA PRO A 251 0.85 -48.65 43.07
C PRO A 251 0.32 -48.41 41.66
N LEU A 252 -0.63 -49.25 41.25
CA LEU A 252 -1.41 -49.08 40.02
C LEU A 252 -2.81 -48.56 40.39
N VAL A 253 -3.17 -47.39 39.86
CA VAL A 253 -4.44 -46.71 40.16
C VAL A 253 -5.15 -46.30 38.88
N GLY A 254 -6.45 -46.58 38.81
CA GLY A 254 -7.30 -46.23 37.67
C GLY A 254 -7.31 -47.30 36.58
N SER A 255 -7.84 -46.96 35.40
CA SER A 255 -7.87 -47.87 34.25
C SER A 255 -6.47 -48.16 33.72
N LEU A 256 -6.19 -49.43 33.45
CA LEU A 256 -4.99 -49.88 32.77
C LEU A 256 -5.32 -50.12 31.30
N ASP A 257 -4.51 -49.58 30.41
CA ASP A 257 -4.47 -49.94 28.99
C ASP A 257 -3.07 -50.47 28.63
N GLN A 258 -2.92 -51.00 27.42
CA GLN A 258 -1.66 -51.61 27.00
C GLN A 258 -0.50 -50.59 26.99
N GLN A 259 -0.75 -49.35 26.56
CA GLN A 259 0.27 -48.30 26.53
C GLN A 259 0.78 -47.99 27.94
N ARG A 260 -0.13 -47.88 28.91
CA ARG A 260 0.22 -47.64 30.31
C ARG A 260 0.98 -48.80 30.94
N LEU A 261 0.64 -50.05 30.60
CA LEU A 261 1.38 -51.22 31.06
C LEU A 261 2.80 -51.27 30.49
N ASP A 262 3.00 -50.83 29.25
CA ASP A 262 4.32 -50.72 28.65
C ASP A 262 5.18 -49.63 29.33
N ASP A 263 4.58 -48.48 29.66
CA ASP A 263 5.24 -47.44 30.44
C ASP A 263 5.64 -47.95 31.83
N VAL A 264 4.71 -48.61 32.53
CA VAL A 264 4.95 -49.27 33.82
C VAL A 264 6.09 -50.29 33.72
N ARG A 265 6.08 -51.15 32.70
CA ARG A 265 7.12 -52.16 32.48
C ARG A 265 8.50 -51.51 32.33
N ASN A 266 8.61 -50.53 31.44
CA ASN A 266 9.88 -49.87 31.15
C ASN A 266 10.42 -49.15 32.38
N GLN A 267 9.56 -48.42 33.09
CA GLN A 267 9.94 -47.71 34.30
C GLN A 267 10.33 -48.67 35.42
N ALA A 268 9.57 -49.75 35.64
CA ALA A 268 9.88 -50.76 36.65
C ALA A 268 11.22 -51.47 36.40
N LEU A 269 11.50 -51.88 35.16
CA LEU A 269 12.77 -52.49 34.78
C LEU A 269 13.95 -51.53 35.03
N GLN A 270 13.81 -50.26 34.63
CA GLN A 270 14.84 -49.24 34.86
C GLN A 270 15.06 -48.97 36.34
N THR A 271 14.00 -48.76 37.13
CA THR A 271 14.11 -48.43 38.56
C THR A 271 14.65 -49.62 39.37
N ILE A 272 14.24 -50.86 39.07
CA ILE A 272 14.81 -52.05 39.74
C ILE A 272 16.31 -52.16 39.48
N SER A 273 16.75 -51.94 38.24
CA SER A 273 18.17 -51.96 37.89
C SER A 273 18.95 -50.85 38.61
N GLN A 274 18.40 -49.63 38.63
CA GLN A 274 19.03 -48.46 39.26
C GLN A 274 19.18 -48.63 40.78
N PHE A 275 18.12 -49.05 41.46
CA PHE A 275 18.10 -49.23 42.92
C PHE A 275 18.64 -50.61 43.36
N LYS A 276 18.95 -51.51 42.42
CA LYS A 276 19.31 -52.91 42.68
C LYS A 276 18.32 -53.62 43.60
N ALA A 277 17.04 -53.29 43.42
CA ALA A 277 15.96 -53.79 44.25
C ALA A 277 15.81 -55.31 44.09
N ARG A 278 15.57 -56.01 45.20
CA ARG A 278 15.31 -57.46 45.22
C ARG A 278 13.84 -57.80 45.33
N TYR A 279 13.03 -56.84 45.79
CA TYR A 279 11.59 -56.99 45.97
C TYR A 279 10.86 -55.80 45.35
N LEU A 280 9.83 -56.09 44.57
CA LEU A 280 8.85 -55.11 44.11
C LEU A 280 7.49 -55.51 44.67
N VAL A 281 6.86 -54.63 45.44
CA VAL A 281 5.47 -54.80 45.86
C VAL A 281 4.59 -54.07 44.84
N LEU A 282 3.82 -54.84 44.07
CA LEU A 282 2.91 -54.33 43.06
C LEU A 282 1.51 -54.25 43.66
N ASP A 283 1.05 -53.04 43.95
CA ASP A 283 -0.27 -52.80 44.56
C ASP A 283 -1.30 -52.52 43.47
N ILE A 284 -2.25 -53.44 43.29
CA ILE A 284 -3.33 -53.33 42.30
C ILE A 284 -4.69 -53.01 42.94
N THR A 285 -4.71 -52.60 44.21
CA THR A 285 -5.96 -52.27 44.93
C THR A 285 -6.79 -51.20 44.20
N GLY A 286 -6.13 -50.25 43.53
CA GLY A 286 -6.75 -49.14 42.81
C GLY A 286 -7.21 -49.46 41.37
N VAL A 287 -7.16 -50.71 40.93
CA VAL A 287 -7.50 -51.12 39.54
C VAL A 287 -8.87 -51.82 39.52
N PRO A 288 -9.93 -51.18 38.99
CA PRO A 288 -11.30 -51.68 39.12
C PRO A 288 -11.62 -52.89 38.23
N LEU A 289 -11.00 -53.01 37.05
CA LEU A 289 -11.26 -54.08 36.08
C LEU A 289 -9.94 -54.54 35.47
N ILE A 290 -9.73 -55.86 35.42
CA ILE A 290 -8.60 -56.50 34.73
C ILE A 290 -9.22 -57.51 33.77
N ASP A 291 -8.96 -57.31 32.49
CA ASP A 291 -9.30 -58.28 31.45
C ASP A 291 -8.15 -59.28 31.23
N ASP A 292 -8.40 -60.30 30.42
CA ASP A 292 -7.41 -61.35 30.14
C ASP A 292 -6.13 -60.81 29.47
N GLN A 293 -6.22 -59.71 28.71
CA GLN A 293 -5.08 -59.11 28.02
C GLN A 293 -4.17 -58.34 29.00
N ILE A 294 -4.77 -57.55 29.89
CA ILE A 294 -4.10 -56.83 30.97
C ILE A 294 -3.47 -57.83 31.95
N ALA A 295 -4.19 -58.90 32.30
CA ALA A 295 -3.69 -59.99 33.14
C ALA A 295 -2.42 -60.62 32.55
N LEU A 296 -2.44 -60.98 31.27
CA LEU A 296 -1.29 -61.53 30.55
C LEU A 296 -0.10 -60.55 30.52
N SER A 297 -0.36 -59.28 30.24
CA SER A 297 0.67 -58.23 30.23
C SER A 297 1.30 -58.04 31.62
N LEU A 298 0.53 -58.08 32.70
CA LEU A 298 1.05 -58.02 34.08
C LEU A 298 1.96 -59.22 34.39
N VAL A 299 1.59 -60.43 33.99
CA VAL A 299 2.44 -61.61 34.19
C VAL A 299 3.76 -61.47 33.43
N ARG A 300 3.74 -60.99 32.18
CA ARG A 300 4.96 -60.72 31.41
C ARG A 300 5.87 -59.68 32.09
N ILE A 301 5.29 -58.66 32.72
CA ILE A 301 6.06 -57.70 33.53
C ILE A 301 6.72 -58.43 34.70
N ILE A 302 5.96 -59.22 35.47
CA ILE A 302 6.48 -59.97 36.63
C ILE A 302 7.63 -60.91 36.21
N GLU A 303 7.48 -61.61 35.08
CA GLU A 303 8.52 -62.49 34.52
C GLU A 303 9.77 -61.71 34.11
N ALA A 304 9.61 -60.57 33.44
CA ALA A 304 10.73 -59.71 33.06
C ALA A 304 11.51 -59.19 34.29
N LEU A 305 10.81 -58.81 35.36
CA LEU A 305 11.45 -58.37 36.62
C LEU A 305 12.16 -59.53 37.33
N LYS A 306 11.60 -60.74 37.25
CA LYS A 306 12.22 -61.97 37.77
C LYS A 306 13.55 -62.27 37.07
N LEU A 307 13.64 -62.04 35.76
CA LEU A 307 14.91 -62.18 35.01
C LEU A 307 15.99 -61.18 35.47
N LEU A 308 15.60 -60.01 35.98
CA LEU A 308 16.53 -59.07 36.63
C LEU A 308 16.88 -59.44 38.08
N GLY A 309 16.37 -60.57 38.58
CA GLY A 309 16.63 -61.05 39.93
C GLY A 309 15.85 -60.30 41.02
N ALA A 310 14.74 -59.66 40.65
CA ALA A 310 13.78 -59.07 41.57
C ALA A 310 12.52 -59.94 41.69
N LYS A 311 12.10 -60.22 42.93
CA LYS A 311 10.87 -60.94 43.22
C LYS A 311 9.71 -59.95 43.32
N THR A 312 8.61 -60.23 42.62
CA THR A 312 7.41 -59.40 42.68
C THR A 312 6.41 -59.99 43.66
N ILE A 313 5.85 -59.15 44.53
CA ILE A 313 4.80 -59.48 45.48
C ILE A 313 3.55 -58.72 45.07
N LEU A 314 2.50 -59.43 44.68
CA LEU A 314 1.24 -58.84 44.26
C LEU A 314 0.34 -58.59 45.46
N VAL A 315 -0.18 -57.37 45.57
CA VAL A 315 -1.03 -56.93 46.69
C VAL A 315 -2.36 -56.38 46.16
N GLY A 316 -3.43 -56.53 46.93
CA GLY A 316 -4.72 -55.94 46.58
C GLY A 316 -5.49 -56.73 45.51
N VAL A 317 -5.17 -58.03 45.35
CA VAL A 317 -5.85 -58.91 44.42
C VAL A 317 -7.26 -59.19 44.92
N ARG A 318 -8.26 -58.69 44.20
CA ARG A 318 -9.66 -59.02 44.47
C ARG A 318 -10.03 -60.43 43.99
N PRO A 319 -11.08 -61.06 44.55
CA PRO A 319 -11.50 -62.41 44.16
C PRO A 319 -11.79 -62.58 42.66
N ASP A 320 -12.39 -61.58 42.01
CA ASP A 320 -12.71 -61.59 40.59
C ASP A 320 -11.45 -61.48 39.71
N VAL A 321 -10.48 -60.66 40.12
CA VAL A 321 -9.15 -60.58 39.48
C VAL A 321 -8.36 -61.87 39.65
N ALA A 322 -8.39 -62.46 40.85
CA ALA A 322 -7.74 -63.75 41.13
C ALA A 322 -8.33 -64.86 40.25
N ALA A 323 -9.65 -64.86 40.04
CA ALA A 323 -10.32 -65.81 39.17
C ALA A 323 -9.89 -65.66 37.70
N SER A 324 -9.82 -64.43 37.17
CA SER A 324 -9.34 -64.18 35.80
C SER A 324 -7.87 -64.61 35.64
N LEU A 325 -6.98 -64.23 36.57
CA LEU A 325 -5.57 -64.64 36.55
C LEU A 325 -5.40 -66.16 36.62
N ALA A 326 -6.21 -66.86 37.42
CA ALA A 326 -6.16 -68.32 37.55
C ALA A 326 -6.77 -69.08 36.36
N SER A 327 -7.69 -68.45 35.62
CA SER A 327 -8.37 -69.07 34.46
C SER A 327 -7.56 -69.07 33.18
N GLY A 328 -6.59 -68.15 33.05
CA GLY A 328 -5.64 -68.18 31.96
C GLY A 328 -4.67 -69.36 32.10
N ASN A 329 -4.22 -69.95 30.99
CA ASN A 329 -3.16 -70.98 30.93
C ASN A 329 -1.76 -70.48 31.39
N LEU A 330 -1.73 -69.49 32.27
CA LEU A 330 -0.56 -68.83 32.82
C LEU A 330 -0.05 -69.64 34.00
N GLN A 331 1.18 -70.11 33.93
CA GLN A 331 1.84 -70.77 35.06
C GLN A 331 2.18 -69.74 36.13
N LEU A 332 1.19 -69.38 36.96
CA LEU A 332 1.33 -68.49 38.12
C LEU A 332 2.18 -69.07 39.25
N GLY A 333 2.77 -70.26 39.07
CA GLY A 333 3.43 -71.08 40.10
C GLY A 333 4.62 -70.44 40.82
N SER A 334 4.92 -69.15 40.61
CA SER A 334 5.91 -68.42 41.40
C SER A 334 5.55 -66.98 41.74
N VAL A 335 4.30 -66.53 41.50
CA VAL A 335 3.86 -65.19 41.92
C VAL A 335 3.52 -65.24 43.41
N THR A 336 4.26 -64.48 44.22
CA THR A 336 3.92 -64.32 45.64
C THR A 336 2.81 -63.28 45.75
N SER A 337 1.73 -63.59 46.47
CA SER A 337 0.64 -62.63 46.75
C SER A 337 0.51 -62.38 48.25
N ALA A 338 0.11 -61.17 48.62
CA ALA A 338 -0.27 -60.80 49.98
C ALA A 338 -1.61 -60.05 49.95
N ALA A 339 -2.40 -60.12 51.03
CA ALA A 339 -3.74 -59.51 51.03
C ALA A 339 -3.63 -57.97 51.11
N THR A 340 -2.64 -57.46 51.84
CA THR A 340 -2.45 -56.03 52.09
C THR A 340 -1.03 -55.57 51.76
N LEU A 341 -0.86 -54.27 51.52
CA LEU A 341 0.46 -53.67 51.25
C LEU A 341 1.40 -53.89 52.42
N GLN A 342 0.87 -53.80 53.64
CA GLN A 342 1.61 -54.05 54.86
C GLN A 342 2.16 -55.47 54.93
N GLU A 343 1.32 -56.49 54.67
CA GLU A 343 1.76 -57.89 54.61
C GLU A 343 2.82 -58.12 53.52
N GLY A 344 2.64 -57.51 52.35
CA GLY A 344 3.62 -57.61 51.26
C GLY A 344 4.98 -57.03 51.63
N LEU A 345 4.99 -55.88 52.31
CA LEU A 345 6.23 -55.26 52.80
C LEU A 345 6.89 -56.07 53.92
N ASP A 346 6.11 -56.61 54.85
CA ASP A 346 6.64 -57.44 55.93
C ASP A 346 7.24 -58.75 55.41
N TYR A 347 6.62 -59.34 54.39
CA TYR A 347 7.19 -60.48 53.66
C TYR A 347 8.52 -60.12 53.00
N ALA A 348 8.57 -59.03 52.23
CA ALA A 348 9.81 -58.57 51.57
C ALA A 348 10.94 -58.34 52.58
N ARG A 349 10.64 -57.66 53.71
CA ARG A 349 11.60 -57.39 54.78
C ARG A 349 12.13 -58.65 55.43
N THR A 350 11.26 -59.61 55.73
CA THR A 350 11.64 -60.88 56.37
C THR A 350 12.58 -61.69 55.47
N GLN A 351 12.25 -61.78 54.18
CA GLN A 351 13.07 -62.49 53.19
C GLN A 351 14.41 -61.78 52.92
N SER A 352 14.41 -60.44 52.91
CA SER A 352 15.63 -59.64 52.79
C SER A 352 16.58 -59.85 53.97
N LYS A 353 16.06 -59.89 55.21
CA LYS A 353 16.84 -60.21 56.42
C LYS A 353 17.39 -61.63 56.41
N ALA A 354 16.61 -62.61 55.94
CA ALA A 354 17.07 -64.00 55.82
C ALA A 354 18.25 -64.11 54.84
N LEU A 355 18.18 -63.43 53.68
CA LEU A 355 19.27 -63.40 52.71
C LEU A 355 20.52 -62.65 53.23
N ALA A 356 20.35 -61.61 54.04
CA ALA A 356 21.46 -60.88 54.66
C ALA A 356 22.14 -61.64 55.81
N LYS A 357 21.54 -62.74 56.29
CA LYS A 357 22.11 -63.59 57.36
C LYS A 357 22.89 -64.80 56.80
N ILE A 358 22.76 -65.06 55.49
CA ILE A 358 23.37 -66.17 54.76
C ILE A 358 24.54 -65.70 53.88
N ALA A 359 24.55 -64.42 53.50
CA ALA A 359 25.65 -63.72 52.85
C ALA A 359 26.56 -63.08 53.89
#